data_AF-A0A454D0K7-F1
#
_entry.id   AF-A0A454D0K7-F1
#
_cell.length_a   1.000
_cell.length_b   1.000
_cell.length_c   1.000
_cell.angle_alpha   90.00
_cell.angle_beta   90.00
_cell.angle_gamma   90.00
#
_symmetry.space_group_name_H-M   'P 1'
#
loop_
_entity.id
_entity.type
_entity.pdbx_description
1 polymer ?
#
loop_
_entity_poly.entity_id
_entity_poly.type
_entity_poly.pdbx_seq_one_letter_code
_entity_poly.pdbx_strand_id
1 'polypeptide(L)'
;VTARLSDSRLDLSFDSGSNTTVSRQKPMSLNWFDLNENRSQTLLLPLSEGMRIPISNAQWAAFLEDNYSGSNTTQDLKMPFWTVEQNGKYINYLITTPTNNLLNFERVNGRINMSASHQFTQLNKDEPFKLQVSIDDTQLSGAKAYRLWRQHEGFRDPLSAKAKRNANVKKLIGASHVYLFGKGPLSISDVKDWWGLKSWYLTQSNLTVPSSAKQELDALKKQQKWFSQYHKQLLLDSIIGSLTTKFPVSYPTLDNN
;
A
#
# COMPACT_ATOMS: atom_id res chain seq x y z
N VAL A 1 6.21 31.25 -3.49
CA VAL A 1 4.85 30.71 -3.29
C VAL A 1 3.87 31.55 -4.08
N THR A 2 2.94 30.92 -4.79
CA THR A 2 1.79 31.59 -5.40
C THR A 2 0.51 31.01 -4.79
N ALA A 3 -0.50 31.86 -4.64
CA ALA A 3 -1.78 31.52 -4.05
C ALA A 3 -2.90 32.13 -4.89
N ARG A 4 -3.93 31.33 -5.20
CA ARG A 4 -5.09 31.78 -5.96
C ARG A 4 -6.36 31.24 -5.35
N LEU A 5 -7.31 32.12 -5.05
CA LEU A 5 -8.64 31.73 -4.59
C LEU A 5 -9.59 31.65 -5.80
N SER A 6 -10.28 30.53 -5.97
CA SER A 6 -11.32 30.32 -6.99
C SER A 6 -12.46 29.51 -6.38
N ASP A 7 -13.70 30.01 -6.43
CA ASP A 7 -14.91 29.29 -5.97
C ASP A 7 -14.77 28.64 -4.58
N SER A 8 -14.27 29.40 -3.60
CA SER A 8 -14.03 28.93 -2.21
C SER A 8 -12.96 27.84 -2.06
N ARG A 9 -12.14 27.62 -3.10
CA ARG A 9 -10.93 26.78 -3.08
C ARG A 9 -9.68 27.63 -3.24
N LEU A 10 -8.74 27.47 -2.33
CA LEU A 10 -7.42 28.09 -2.38
C LEU A 10 -6.42 27.13 -3.04
N ASP A 11 -5.97 27.47 -4.23
CA ASP A 11 -4.89 26.78 -4.92
C ASP A 11 -3.54 27.38 -4.48
N LEU A 12 -2.62 26.53 -4.04
CA LEU A 12 -1.27 26.91 -3.59
C LEU A 12 -0.21 26.22 -4.45
N SER A 13 0.84 26.95 -4.78
CA SER A 13 2.01 26.44 -5.51
C SER A 13 3.30 26.95 -4.88
N PHE A 14 4.23 26.05 -4.60
CA PHE A 14 5.52 26.33 -4.00
C PHE A 14 6.63 25.88 -4.93
N ASP A 15 7.54 26.79 -5.25
CA ASP A 15 8.74 26.50 -6.03
C ASP A 15 9.94 26.37 -5.09
N SER A 16 10.96 25.60 -5.48
CA SER A 16 12.21 25.49 -4.70
C SER A 16 13.01 26.80 -4.65
N GLY A 17 12.63 27.80 -5.43
CA GLY A 17 13.36 29.05 -5.63
C GLY A 17 14.38 28.97 -6.77
N SER A 18 14.59 30.11 -7.46
CA SER A 18 15.60 30.25 -8.51
C SER A 18 17.01 30.15 -7.90
N ASN A 19 17.90 29.39 -8.54
CA ASN A 19 19.29 29.14 -8.10
C ASN A 19 19.47 28.30 -6.82
N THR A 20 18.46 27.55 -6.38
CA THR A 20 18.63 26.62 -5.27
C THR A 20 19.37 25.35 -5.72
N THR A 21 20.60 25.16 -5.23
CA THR A 21 21.35 23.92 -5.47
C THR A 21 20.82 22.80 -4.59
N VAL A 22 20.08 21.87 -5.18
CA VAL A 22 19.60 20.65 -4.51
C VAL A 22 20.52 19.49 -4.88
N SER A 23 21.25 18.94 -3.91
CA SER A 23 22.11 17.78 -4.13
C SER A 23 21.36 16.49 -3.82
N ARG A 24 21.78 15.39 -4.45
CA ARG A 24 21.15 14.07 -4.28
C ARG A 24 21.09 13.60 -2.82
N GLN A 25 22.08 13.97 -2.01
CA GLN A 25 22.19 13.55 -0.60
C GLN A 25 21.52 14.52 0.38
N LYS A 26 21.13 15.72 -0.08
CA LYS A 26 20.54 16.77 0.74
C LYS A 26 19.34 17.37 0.01
N PRO A 27 18.18 16.68 -0.02
CA PRO A 27 16.95 17.28 -0.53
C PRO A 27 16.58 18.51 0.31
N MET A 28 15.90 19.46 -0.31
CA MET A 28 15.33 20.62 0.38
C MET A 28 13.93 20.28 0.86
N SER A 29 13.68 20.42 2.16
CA SER A 29 12.37 20.15 2.76
C SER A 29 11.55 21.43 2.93
N LEU A 30 10.28 21.36 2.55
CA LEU A 30 9.26 22.37 2.81
C LEU A 30 8.25 21.78 3.80
N ASN A 31 8.20 22.29 5.02
CA ASN A 31 7.15 21.98 5.98
C ASN A 31 5.99 22.96 5.76
N TRP A 32 4.85 22.47 5.26
CA TRP A 32 3.77 23.33 4.75
C TRP A 32 2.44 23.13 5.47
N PHE A 33 2.30 22.06 6.25
CA PHE A 33 1.13 21.80 7.08
C PHE A 33 1.56 21.44 8.48
N ASP A 34 0.86 22.00 9.45
CA ASP A 34 0.92 21.65 10.85
C ASP A 34 -0.51 21.69 11.40
N LEU A 35 -0.91 20.63 12.09
CA LEU A 35 -2.24 20.48 12.62
C LEU A 35 -2.37 21.35 13.87
N ASN A 36 -3.31 22.30 13.88
CA ASN A 36 -3.69 22.96 15.12
C ASN A 36 -4.55 22.00 15.96
N GLU A 37 -3.90 21.17 16.74
CA GLU A 37 -4.47 20.15 17.61
C GLU A 37 -5.41 20.75 18.66
N ASN A 38 -5.20 22.01 19.06
CA ASN A 38 -6.04 22.71 20.04
C ASN A 38 -7.39 23.17 19.47
N ARG A 39 -7.46 23.43 18.16
CA ARG A 39 -8.68 23.89 17.47
C ARG A 39 -9.40 22.80 16.69
N SER A 40 -8.75 21.66 16.49
CA SER A 40 -9.25 20.56 15.66
C SER A 40 -9.92 19.49 16.51
N GLN A 41 -11.07 18.98 16.05
CA GLN A 41 -11.81 17.93 16.75
C GLN A 41 -11.53 16.54 16.16
N THR A 42 -11.50 16.45 14.83
CA THR A 42 -11.38 15.18 14.12
C THR A 42 -10.47 15.33 12.90
N LEU A 43 -9.66 14.31 12.64
CA LEU A 43 -8.91 14.14 11.40
C LEU A 43 -9.51 13.00 10.59
N LEU A 44 -9.77 13.24 9.31
CA LEU A 44 -10.23 12.23 8.35
C LEU A 44 -9.08 11.91 7.40
N LEU A 45 -8.52 10.71 7.52
CA LEU A 45 -7.36 10.27 6.75
C LEU A 45 -7.72 9.08 5.86
N PRO A 46 -7.42 9.13 4.55
CA PRO A 46 -7.52 7.97 3.65
C PRO A 46 -6.32 7.01 3.79
N LEU A 47 -5.94 6.70 5.03
CA LEU A 47 -5.08 5.56 5.36
C LEU A 47 -5.94 4.29 5.36
N SER A 48 -5.42 3.19 4.83
CA SER A 48 -6.18 1.93 4.70
C SER A 48 -7.53 2.15 4.01
N GLU A 49 -8.67 1.84 4.65
CA GLU A 49 -10.00 2.08 4.05
C GLU A 49 -10.53 3.51 4.30
N GLY A 50 -9.84 4.27 5.14
CA GLY A 50 -10.28 5.55 5.67
C GLY A 50 -10.45 5.49 7.18
N MET A 51 -9.91 6.49 7.88
CA MET A 51 -9.95 6.60 9.34
C MET A 51 -10.59 7.92 9.75
N ARG A 52 -11.50 7.87 10.72
CA ARG A 52 -12.07 9.03 11.41
C ARG A 52 -11.49 9.08 12.82
N ILE A 53 -10.61 10.05 13.05
CA ILE A 53 -9.71 10.03 14.20
C ILE A 53 -9.99 11.23 15.11
N PRO A 54 -10.51 11.03 16.33
CA PRO A 54 -10.68 12.11 17.30
C PRO A 54 -9.31 12.60 17.79
N ILE A 55 -9.02 13.89 17.62
CA ILE A 55 -7.70 14.48 17.93
C ILE A 55 -7.32 14.33 19.41
N SER A 56 -8.31 14.36 20.30
CA SER A 56 -8.11 14.26 21.74
C SER A 56 -7.94 12.84 22.29
N ASN A 57 -7.80 11.82 21.42
CA ASN A 57 -7.68 10.43 21.85
C ASN A 57 -6.21 9.99 21.89
N ALA A 58 -5.69 9.73 23.10
CA ALA A 58 -4.30 9.35 23.31
C ALA A 58 -3.91 7.98 22.73
N GLN A 59 -4.85 7.02 22.66
CA GLN A 59 -4.58 5.72 22.03
C GLN A 59 -4.41 5.87 20.52
N TRP A 60 -5.25 6.69 19.88
CA TRP A 60 -5.08 7.04 18.48
C TRP A 60 -3.77 7.81 18.23
N ALA A 61 -3.40 8.72 19.15
CA ALA A 61 -2.14 9.44 19.07
C ALA A 61 -0.93 8.50 19.10
N ALA A 62 -0.91 7.54 20.03
CA ALA A 62 0.12 6.51 20.10
C ALA A 62 0.14 5.64 18.84
N PHE A 63 -1.02 5.13 18.43
CA PHE A 63 -1.13 4.27 17.26
C PHE A 63 -0.62 4.94 15.97
N LEU A 64 -0.98 6.20 15.73
CA LEU A 64 -0.52 6.94 14.55
C LEU A 64 0.97 7.24 14.59
N GLU A 65 1.50 7.65 15.74
CA GLU A 65 2.94 7.89 15.90
C GLU A 65 3.74 6.59 15.68
N ASP A 66 3.33 5.50 16.31
CA ASP A 66 4.06 4.23 16.30
C ASP A 66 3.98 3.51 14.94
N ASN A 67 2.88 3.67 14.18
CA ASN A 67 2.62 2.87 12.97
C ASN A 67 2.59 3.67 11.66
N TYR A 68 2.36 4.98 11.71
CA TYR A 68 2.14 5.79 10.51
C TYR A 68 3.03 7.04 10.42
N SER A 69 3.83 7.38 11.43
CA SER A 69 4.74 8.52 11.32
C SER A 69 5.82 8.23 10.27
N GLY A 70 6.09 9.20 9.38
CA GLY A 70 6.93 9.00 8.21
C GLY A 70 6.21 8.46 6.97
N SER A 71 4.88 8.36 7.00
CA SER A 71 4.06 7.88 5.88
C SER A 71 4.33 8.66 4.60
N ASN A 72 4.62 7.95 3.51
CA ASN A 72 4.73 8.50 2.17
C ASN A 72 3.33 8.63 1.55
N THR A 73 2.97 9.85 1.14
CA THR A 73 1.63 10.13 0.59
C THR A 73 1.30 9.44 -0.74
N THR A 74 2.30 8.92 -1.46
CA THR A 74 2.07 8.12 -2.69
C THR A 74 1.79 6.66 -2.38
N GLN A 75 2.46 6.11 -1.35
CA GLN A 75 2.47 4.68 -1.05
C GLN A 75 1.45 4.31 0.03
N ASP A 76 1.50 5.04 1.15
CA ASP A 76 0.80 4.65 2.38
C ASP A 76 -0.59 5.31 2.45
N LEU A 77 -0.70 6.52 1.90
CA LEU A 77 -1.96 7.25 1.79
C LEU A 77 -2.66 6.89 0.48
N LYS A 78 -3.78 6.14 0.54
CA LYS A 78 -4.45 5.61 -0.67
C LYS A 78 -4.98 6.70 -1.61
N MET A 79 -5.23 7.89 -1.07
CA MET A 79 -5.69 9.06 -1.82
C MET A 79 -4.99 10.30 -1.26
N PRO A 80 -4.40 11.18 -2.09
CA PRO A 80 -3.53 12.26 -1.64
C PRO A 80 -4.32 13.47 -1.08
N PHE A 81 -5.23 13.23 -0.14
CA PHE A 81 -5.99 14.28 0.55
C PHE A 81 -6.25 13.91 2.00
N TRP A 82 -6.62 14.89 2.82
CA TRP A 82 -7.21 14.68 4.14
C TRP A 82 -8.16 15.81 4.50
N THR A 83 -8.91 15.63 5.56
CA THR A 83 -9.84 16.64 6.08
C THR A 83 -9.64 16.82 7.58
N VAL A 84 -9.62 18.07 8.02
CA VAL A 84 -9.63 18.44 9.44
C VAL A 84 -10.98 19.05 9.78
N GLU A 85 -11.65 18.52 10.79
CA GLU A 85 -12.84 19.11 11.39
C GLU A 85 -12.43 20.17 12.41
N GLN A 86 -12.92 21.39 12.22
CA GLN A 86 -12.76 22.53 13.14
C GLN A 86 -14.10 23.24 13.34
N ASN A 87 -14.65 23.16 14.55
CA ASN A 87 -15.88 23.85 14.97
C ASN A 87 -17.06 23.64 13.99
N GLY A 88 -17.26 22.40 13.54
CA GLY A 88 -18.33 22.04 12.59
C GLY A 88 -18.05 22.41 11.12
N LYS A 89 -16.87 22.96 10.82
CA LYS A 89 -16.37 23.14 9.45
C LYS A 89 -15.36 22.05 9.11
N TYR A 90 -15.26 21.72 7.83
CA TYR A 90 -14.36 20.70 7.30
C TYR A 90 -13.37 21.34 6.34
N ILE A 91 -12.11 21.41 6.77
CA ILE A 91 -11.00 21.96 6.00
C ILE A 91 -10.34 20.81 5.26
N ASN A 92 -10.42 20.82 3.94
CA ASN A 92 -9.91 19.76 3.08
C ASN A 92 -8.59 20.18 2.44
N TYR A 93 -7.59 19.32 2.52
CA TYR A 93 -6.28 19.49 1.90
C TYR A 93 -6.14 18.43 0.83
N LEU A 94 -6.01 18.82 -0.43
CA LEU A 94 -5.78 17.93 -1.56
C LEU A 94 -4.42 18.23 -2.16
N ILE A 95 -3.49 17.29 -2.05
CA ILE A 95 -2.21 17.38 -2.72
C ILE A 95 -2.39 16.96 -4.19
N THR A 96 -2.02 17.85 -5.10
CA THR A 96 -2.06 17.57 -6.55
C THR A 96 -0.70 17.17 -7.13
N THR A 97 0.38 17.39 -6.37
CA THR A 97 1.72 16.84 -6.65
C THR A 97 1.90 15.52 -5.90
N PRO A 98 1.78 14.35 -6.56
CA PRO A 98 1.55 13.09 -5.87
C PRO A 98 2.76 12.55 -5.09
N THR A 99 3.98 12.99 -5.42
CA THR A 99 5.24 12.38 -4.96
C THR A 99 6.02 13.29 -4.01
N ASN A 100 6.96 12.66 -3.29
CA ASN A 100 7.92 13.32 -2.39
C ASN A 100 7.26 14.10 -1.24
N ASN A 101 6.10 13.64 -0.77
CA ASN A 101 5.48 14.19 0.44
C ASN A 101 5.43 13.16 1.57
N LEU A 102 5.70 13.62 2.77
CA LEU A 102 5.63 12.86 4.01
C LEU A 102 4.54 13.41 4.92
N LEU A 103 3.87 12.51 5.65
CA LEU A 103 3.09 12.82 6.83
C LEU A 103 3.83 12.31 8.06
N ASN A 104 3.92 13.15 9.09
CA ASN A 104 4.45 12.77 10.40
C ASN A 104 3.36 12.92 11.44
N PHE A 105 3.34 12.01 12.40
CA PHE A 105 2.43 12.00 13.53
C PHE A 105 3.24 12.02 14.81
N GLU A 106 2.78 12.82 15.77
CA GLU A 106 3.43 12.98 17.06
C GLU A 106 2.37 13.08 18.16
N ARG A 107 2.74 12.64 19.37
CA ARG A 107 1.93 12.85 20.58
C ARG A 107 2.30 14.17 21.25
N VAL A 108 1.38 15.13 21.26
CA VAL A 108 1.55 16.42 21.95
C VAL A 108 0.48 16.56 23.03
N ASN A 109 0.88 16.60 24.30
CA ASN A 109 -0.05 16.72 25.45
C ASN A 109 -1.19 15.68 25.44
N GLY A 110 -0.90 14.45 25.01
CA GLY A 110 -1.90 13.36 24.90
C GLY A 110 -2.88 13.50 23.73
N ARG A 111 -2.65 14.47 22.83
CA ARG A 111 -3.40 14.68 21.60
C ARG A 111 -2.56 14.29 20.38
N ILE A 112 -3.25 14.06 19.27
CA ILE A 112 -2.63 13.87 17.97
C ILE A 112 -2.14 15.21 17.43
N ASN A 113 -0.86 15.30 17.10
CA ASN A 113 -0.35 16.27 16.15
C ASN A 113 -0.03 15.59 14.82
N MET A 114 -0.23 16.31 13.72
CA MET A 114 0.15 15.86 12.37
C MET A 114 0.84 17.00 11.64
N SER A 115 1.95 16.71 11.00
CA SER A 115 2.61 17.64 10.07
C SER A 115 2.75 17.01 8.69
N ALA A 116 2.83 17.86 7.66
CA ALA A 116 3.15 17.41 6.31
C ALA A 116 4.30 18.23 5.72
N SER A 117 5.15 17.52 4.98
CA SER A 117 6.30 18.11 4.31
C SER A 117 6.38 17.66 2.85
N HIS A 118 7.02 18.47 2.01
CA HIS A 118 7.40 18.13 0.64
C HIS A 118 8.92 18.20 0.51
N GLN A 119 9.51 17.30 -0.27
CA GLN A 119 10.93 17.31 -0.60
C GLN A 119 11.15 17.70 -2.06
N PHE A 120 11.86 18.81 -2.25
CA PHE A 120 12.52 19.11 -3.51
C PHE A 120 13.84 18.35 -3.56
N THR A 121 14.00 17.55 -4.60
CA THR A 121 15.13 16.71 -4.93
C THR A 121 15.74 17.21 -6.24
N GLN A 122 16.90 16.68 -6.63
CA GLN A 122 17.49 16.99 -7.93
C GLN A 122 16.54 16.66 -9.12
N LEU A 123 15.59 15.73 -8.94
CA LEU A 123 14.68 15.27 -9.99
C LEU A 123 13.42 16.14 -10.15
N ASN A 124 13.00 16.85 -9.10
CA ASN A 124 11.76 17.65 -9.11
C ASN A 124 11.98 19.11 -8.67
N LYS A 125 13.23 19.58 -8.53
CA LYS A 125 13.51 20.97 -8.11
C LYS A 125 12.90 22.03 -9.05
N ASP A 126 12.79 21.72 -10.34
CA ASP A 126 12.24 22.65 -11.34
C ASP A 126 10.71 22.52 -11.48
N GLU A 127 10.08 21.61 -10.72
CA GLU A 127 8.65 21.38 -10.70
C GLU A 127 8.03 21.93 -9.40
N PRO A 128 6.93 22.69 -9.46
CA PRO A 128 6.25 23.19 -8.28
C PRO A 128 5.56 22.09 -7.46
N PHE A 129 5.61 22.21 -6.14
CA PHE A 129 4.72 21.52 -5.23
C PHE A 129 3.36 22.23 -5.17
N LYS A 130 2.27 21.52 -5.50
CA LYS A 130 0.92 22.09 -5.60
C LYS A 130 -0.09 21.37 -4.70
N LEU A 131 -0.91 22.15 -4.01
CA LEU A 131 -2.06 21.65 -3.27
C LEU A 131 -3.27 22.58 -3.37
N GLN A 132 -4.44 22.05 -3.02
CA GLN A 132 -5.71 22.77 -2.94
C GLN A 132 -6.24 22.68 -1.52
N VAL A 133 -6.71 23.81 -0.98
CA VAL A 133 -7.38 23.89 0.31
C VAL A 133 -8.82 24.36 0.09
N SER A 134 -9.79 23.72 0.70
CA SER A 134 -11.19 24.15 0.66
C SER A 134 -11.85 24.00 2.02
N ILE A 135 -12.90 24.76 2.28
CA ILE A 135 -13.67 24.69 3.53
C ILE A 135 -15.13 24.41 3.17
N ASP A 136 -15.75 23.49 3.88
CA ASP A 136 -17.12 23.04 3.66
C ASP A 136 -17.81 22.75 5.02
N ASP A 137 -19.09 22.41 4.96
CA ASP A 137 -19.95 22.11 6.11
C ASP A 137 -20.21 20.61 6.29
N THR A 138 -19.67 19.78 5.41
CA THR A 138 -19.94 18.33 5.40
C THR A 138 -18.69 17.49 5.58
N GLN A 139 -18.80 16.43 6.39
CA GLN A 139 -17.71 15.47 6.63
C GLN A 139 -17.19 14.79 5.35
N LEU A 140 -18.05 14.67 4.32
CA LEU A 140 -17.70 14.03 3.05
C LEU A 140 -17.07 14.99 2.03
N SER A 141 -16.91 16.27 2.36
CA SER A 141 -16.47 17.30 1.43
C SER A 141 -15.10 17.01 0.81
N GLY A 142 -14.11 16.59 1.60
CA GLY A 142 -12.78 16.24 1.08
C GLY A 142 -12.81 15.10 0.07
N ALA A 143 -13.55 14.02 0.37
CA ALA A 143 -13.71 12.89 -0.55
C ALA A 143 -14.45 13.31 -1.84
N LYS A 144 -15.46 14.17 -1.74
CA LYS A 144 -16.15 14.74 -2.90
C LYS A 144 -15.23 15.63 -3.73
N ALA A 145 -14.43 16.48 -3.09
CA ALA A 145 -13.47 17.36 -3.75
C ALA A 145 -12.42 16.56 -4.52
N TYR A 146 -11.83 15.54 -3.88
CA TYR A 146 -10.90 14.63 -4.55
C TYR A 146 -11.54 13.91 -5.74
N ARG A 147 -12.77 13.41 -5.57
CA ARG A 147 -13.52 12.77 -6.66
C ARG A 147 -13.75 13.72 -7.82
N LEU A 148 -14.14 14.97 -7.57
CA LEU A 148 -14.38 15.98 -8.60
C LEU A 148 -13.09 16.38 -9.31
N TRP A 149 -12.00 16.58 -8.57
CA TRP A 149 -10.68 16.83 -9.14
C TRP A 149 -10.27 15.70 -10.08
N ARG A 150 -10.38 14.43 -9.65
CA ARG A 150 -10.10 13.28 -10.52
C ARG A 150 -10.95 13.23 -11.79
N GLN A 151 -12.17 13.74 -11.74
CA GLN A 151 -13.05 13.82 -12.91
C GLN A 151 -12.57 14.91 -13.87
N HIS A 152 -12.23 16.07 -13.34
CA HIS A 152 -11.67 17.19 -14.11
C HIS A 152 -10.37 16.80 -14.82
N GLU A 153 -9.47 16.11 -14.13
CA GLU A 153 -8.20 15.62 -14.68
C GLU A 153 -8.34 14.40 -15.61
N GLY A 154 -9.57 13.95 -15.90
CA GLY A 154 -9.80 12.82 -16.82
C GLY A 154 -9.47 11.44 -16.24
N PHE A 155 -9.18 11.31 -14.95
CA PHE A 155 -8.86 10.04 -14.30
C PHE A 155 -10.10 9.16 -13.98
N ARG A 156 -11.30 9.58 -14.35
CA ARG A 156 -12.55 8.86 -14.05
C ARG A 156 -12.83 7.78 -15.10
N ASP A 157 -12.78 6.52 -14.71
CA ASP A 157 -13.24 5.39 -15.54
C ASP A 157 -14.23 4.50 -14.76
N PRO A 158 -15.55 4.79 -14.84
CA PRO A 158 -16.56 4.10 -14.04
C PRO A 158 -16.78 2.66 -14.52
N LEU A 159 -17.22 1.78 -13.61
CA LEU A 159 -17.57 0.39 -13.94
C LEU A 159 -18.62 0.29 -15.06
N SER A 160 -19.53 1.27 -15.18
CA SER A 160 -20.51 1.32 -16.27
C SER A 160 -19.87 1.50 -17.65
N ALA A 161 -18.80 2.30 -17.76
CA ALA A 161 -18.03 2.45 -19.00
C ALA A 161 -17.20 1.18 -19.27
N LYS A 162 -16.56 0.62 -18.24
CA LYS A 162 -15.84 -0.66 -18.32
C LYS A 162 -16.76 -1.80 -18.78
N ALA A 163 -18.00 -1.85 -18.31
CA ALA A 163 -19.00 -2.84 -18.70
C ALA A 163 -19.48 -2.70 -20.15
N LYS A 164 -19.46 -1.49 -20.73
CA LYS A 164 -19.69 -1.29 -22.17
C LYS A 164 -18.54 -1.86 -23.02
N ARG A 165 -17.30 -1.75 -22.53
CA ARG A 165 -16.11 -2.31 -23.20
C ARG A 165 -15.97 -3.82 -23.00
N ASN A 166 -16.38 -4.33 -21.84
CA ASN A 166 -16.35 -5.76 -21.51
C ASN A 166 -17.59 -6.14 -20.67
N ALA A 167 -18.55 -6.82 -21.31
CA ALA A 167 -19.79 -7.24 -20.65
C ALA A 167 -19.57 -8.19 -19.45
N ASN A 168 -18.45 -8.92 -19.40
CA ASN A 168 -18.13 -9.81 -18.27
C ASN A 168 -17.93 -9.06 -16.95
N VAL A 169 -17.65 -7.74 -16.97
CA VAL A 169 -17.59 -6.92 -15.74
C VAL A 169 -18.89 -7.02 -14.94
N LYS A 170 -20.04 -7.20 -15.61
CA LYS A 170 -21.34 -7.35 -14.94
C LYS A 170 -21.43 -8.62 -14.09
N LYS A 171 -20.63 -9.66 -14.41
CA LYS A 171 -20.57 -10.91 -13.63
C LYS A 171 -19.99 -10.71 -12.23
N LEU A 172 -19.30 -9.60 -11.98
CA LEU A 172 -18.74 -9.28 -10.66
C LEU A 172 -19.79 -8.78 -9.67
N ILE A 173 -20.95 -8.31 -10.14
CA ILE A 173 -22.00 -7.76 -9.28
C ILE A 173 -22.64 -8.91 -8.50
N GLY A 174 -22.50 -8.88 -7.17
CA GLY A 174 -23.05 -9.91 -6.27
C GLY A 174 -22.30 -11.25 -6.29
N ALA A 175 -21.17 -11.34 -6.99
CA ALA A 175 -20.36 -12.56 -7.01
C ALA A 175 -19.64 -12.78 -5.68
N SER A 176 -19.75 -13.99 -5.13
CA SER A 176 -18.88 -14.43 -4.04
C SER A 176 -17.45 -14.59 -4.55
N HIS A 177 -16.49 -13.96 -3.86
CA HIS A 177 -15.08 -14.10 -4.19
C HIS A 177 -14.46 -15.17 -3.28
N VAL A 178 -14.03 -16.28 -3.87
CA VAL A 178 -13.45 -17.43 -3.14
C VAL A 178 -11.96 -17.54 -3.48
N TYR A 179 -11.11 -17.41 -2.47
CA TYR A 179 -9.70 -17.77 -2.58
C TYR A 179 -9.54 -19.24 -2.15
N LEU A 180 -9.11 -20.08 -3.08
CA LEU A 180 -8.75 -21.46 -2.80
C LEU A 180 -7.23 -21.56 -2.71
N PHE A 181 -6.73 -21.82 -1.50
CA PHE A 181 -5.31 -22.02 -1.27
C PHE A 181 -4.98 -23.52 -1.32
N GLY A 182 -3.94 -23.87 -2.06
CA GLY A 182 -3.36 -25.22 -2.04
C GLY A 182 -2.63 -25.50 -0.73
N LYS A 183 -2.20 -26.75 -0.54
CA LYS A 183 -1.48 -27.20 0.68
C LYS A 183 -0.03 -26.71 0.76
N GLY A 184 0.51 -26.10 -0.28
CA GLY A 184 1.90 -25.66 -0.32
C GLY A 184 2.24 -24.82 -1.55
N PRO A 185 3.50 -24.39 -1.68
CA PRO A 185 3.96 -23.47 -2.73
C PRO A 185 3.91 -24.08 -4.15
N LEU A 186 3.80 -25.40 -4.27
CA LEU A 186 3.72 -26.11 -5.54
C LEU A 186 2.63 -27.18 -5.49
N SER A 187 1.94 -27.34 -6.59
CA SER A 187 0.99 -28.40 -6.88
C SER A 187 1.51 -29.31 -7.99
N ILE A 188 0.88 -30.47 -8.15
CA ILE A 188 1.20 -31.42 -9.24
C ILE A 188 1.05 -30.75 -10.62
N SER A 189 0.13 -29.82 -10.80
CA SER A 189 -0.05 -29.12 -12.07
C SER A 189 1.08 -28.15 -12.42
N ASP A 190 1.90 -27.73 -11.45
CA ASP A 190 2.97 -26.75 -11.67
C ASP A 190 4.24 -27.37 -12.27
N VAL A 191 4.40 -28.69 -12.13
CA VAL A 191 5.63 -29.40 -12.53
C VAL A 191 5.51 -29.98 -13.94
N LYS A 192 6.30 -29.42 -14.85
CA LYS A 192 6.39 -29.87 -16.26
C LYS A 192 7.39 -31.02 -16.47
N ASP A 193 8.48 -31.06 -15.70
CA ASP A 193 9.50 -32.10 -15.76
C ASP A 193 9.71 -32.78 -14.40
N TRP A 194 9.00 -33.89 -14.20
CA TRP A 194 9.03 -34.66 -12.96
C TRP A 194 10.36 -35.37 -12.71
N TRP A 195 11.02 -35.84 -13.76
CA TRP A 195 12.30 -36.52 -13.64
C TRP A 195 13.42 -35.52 -13.35
N GLY A 196 13.38 -34.36 -14.00
CA GLY A 196 14.26 -33.23 -13.69
C GLY A 196 14.10 -32.76 -12.26
N LEU A 197 12.85 -32.57 -11.79
CA LEU A 197 12.59 -32.18 -10.40
C LEU A 197 13.10 -33.20 -9.39
N LYS A 198 12.87 -34.51 -9.64
CA LYS A 198 13.43 -35.60 -8.82
C LYS A 198 14.96 -35.51 -8.77
N SER A 199 15.61 -35.40 -9.93
CA SER A 199 17.06 -35.33 -10.02
C SER A 199 17.61 -34.13 -9.26
N TRP A 200 17.02 -32.95 -9.47
CA TRP A 200 17.39 -31.74 -8.75
C TRP A 200 17.24 -31.92 -7.24
N TYR A 201 16.10 -32.44 -6.78
CA TYR A 201 15.83 -32.61 -5.35
C TYR A 201 16.86 -33.54 -4.69
N LEU A 202 17.17 -34.68 -5.32
CA LEU A 202 18.07 -35.68 -4.74
C LEU A 202 19.57 -35.36 -4.87
N THR A 203 19.96 -34.53 -5.85
CA THR A 203 21.40 -34.36 -6.19
C THR A 203 21.91 -32.91 -6.14
N GLN A 204 21.04 -31.90 -6.25
CA GLN A 204 21.45 -30.50 -6.44
C GLN A 204 20.81 -29.52 -5.44
N SER A 205 19.73 -29.91 -4.77
CA SER A 205 18.89 -28.98 -4.00
C SER A 205 19.51 -28.47 -2.70
N ASN A 206 20.51 -29.17 -2.15
CA ASN A 206 21.03 -28.94 -0.79
C ASN A 206 19.90 -28.90 0.27
N LEU A 207 18.82 -29.66 0.04
CA LEU A 207 17.71 -29.86 0.97
C LEU A 207 17.87 -31.20 1.69
N THR A 208 17.44 -31.25 2.94
CA THR A 208 17.42 -32.51 3.72
C THR A 208 16.30 -33.40 3.20
N VAL A 209 16.65 -34.47 2.50
CA VAL A 209 15.70 -35.45 1.97
C VAL A 209 15.38 -36.50 3.05
N PRO A 210 14.10 -36.69 3.44
CA PRO A 210 13.72 -37.75 4.38
C PRO A 210 14.12 -39.14 3.85
N SER A 211 14.66 -40.01 4.71
CA SER A 211 15.15 -41.33 4.30
C SER A 211 14.07 -42.20 3.63
N SER A 212 12.83 -42.14 4.11
CA SER A 212 11.68 -42.83 3.51
C SER A 212 11.39 -42.35 2.09
N ALA A 213 11.33 -41.02 1.89
CA ALA A 213 11.14 -40.42 0.58
C ALA A 213 12.30 -40.74 -0.37
N LYS A 214 13.54 -40.70 0.13
CA LYS A 214 14.73 -41.04 -0.65
C LYS A 214 14.66 -42.47 -1.16
N GLN A 215 14.33 -43.44 -0.30
CA GLN A 215 14.23 -44.85 -0.67
C GLN A 215 13.20 -45.09 -1.79
N GLU A 216 12.00 -44.54 -1.63
CA GLU A 216 10.91 -44.66 -2.62
C GLU A 216 11.26 -43.95 -3.95
N LEU A 217 11.83 -42.75 -3.88
CA LEU A 217 12.21 -42.00 -5.08
C LEU A 217 13.40 -42.63 -5.80
N ASP A 218 14.43 -43.13 -5.09
CA ASP A 218 15.59 -43.79 -5.71
C ASP A 218 15.20 -45.07 -6.44
N ALA A 219 14.24 -45.83 -5.89
CA ALA A 219 13.69 -47.02 -6.53
C ALA A 219 12.98 -46.72 -7.87
N LEU A 220 12.46 -45.51 -8.04
CA LEU A 220 11.75 -45.07 -9.24
C LEU A 220 12.72 -44.78 -10.39
N LYS A 221 12.76 -45.65 -11.42
CA LYS A 221 13.69 -45.54 -12.57
C LYS A 221 13.01 -44.90 -13.79
N LYS A 222 13.70 -43.98 -14.47
CA LYS A 222 13.20 -43.26 -15.68
C LYS A 222 12.74 -44.16 -16.83
N GLN A 223 13.19 -45.41 -16.84
CA GLN A 223 12.78 -46.46 -17.81
C GLN A 223 11.31 -46.87 -17.62
N GLN A 224 10.77 -46.73 -16.42
CA GLN A 224 9.33 -46.75 -16.16
C GLN A 224 8.80 -45.43 -16.70
N LYS A 225 8.26 -45.42 -17.93
CA LYS A 225 7.81 -44.20 -18.67
C LYS A 225 6.73 -43.35 -17.96
N TRP A 226 6.37 -43.69 -16.72
CA TRP A 226 5.29 -43.14 -15.93
C TRP A 226 5.82 -42.71 -14.56
N PHE A 227 5.54 -41.46 -14.18
CA PHE A 227 5.75 -40.95 -12.83
C PHE A 227 4.37 -40.93 -12.14
N SER A 228 4.13 -41.84 -11.20
CA SER A 228 2.78 -42.01 -10.67
C SER A 228 2.30 -40.82 -9.85
N GLN A 229 0.97 -40.62 -9.77
CA GLN A 229 0.38 -39.56 -8.93
C GLN A 229 0.88 -39.64 -7.48
N TYR A 230 1.04 -40.85 -6.95
CA TYR A 230 1.65 -41.08 -5.63
C TYR A 230 3.08 -40.53 -5.55
N HIS A 231 3.96 -40.89 -6.48
CA HIS A 231 5.34 -40.41 -6.47
C HIS A 231 5.41 -38.90 -6.68
N LYS A 232 4.54 -38.33 -7.52
CA LYS A 232 4.44 -36.88 -7.75
C LYS A 232 4.12 -36.14 -6.46
N GLN A 233 3.12 -36.63 -5.73
CA GLN A 233 2.73 -36.08 -4.44
C GLN A 233 3.83 -36.25 -3.40
N LEU A 234 4.43 -37.45 -3.31
CA LEU A 234 5.54 -37.73 -2.40
C LEU A 234 6.74 -36.80 -2.63
N LEU A 235 7.14 -36.60 -3.90
CA LEU A 235 8.23 -35.70 -4.25
C LEU A 235 7.93 -34.26 -3.84
N LEU A 236 6.72 -33.76 -4.15
CA LEU A 236 6.32 -32.41 -3.77
C LEU A 236 6.26 -32.23 -2.26
N ASP A 237 5.58 -33.13 -1.54
CA ASP A 237 5.46 -33.07 -0.08
C ASP A 237 6.83 -33.14 0.59
N SER A 238 7.75 -33.93 0.05
CA SER A 238 9.13 -34.02 0.55
C SER A 238 9.88 -32.71 0.32
N ILE A 239 9.79 -32.12 -0.88
CA ILE A 239 10.40 -30.81 -1.16
C ILE A 239 9.83 -29.74 -0.25
N ILE A 240 8.50 -29.68 -0.09
CA ILE A 240 7.82 -28.71 0.76
C ILE A 240 8.26 -28.89 2.21
N GLY A 241 8.26 -30.12 2.72
CA GLY A 241 8.73 -30.41 4.08
C GLY A 241 10.20 -30.01 4.30
N SER A 242 11.08 -30.29 3.35
CA SER A 242 12.47 -29.85 3.42
C SER A 242 12.62 -28.32 3.39
N LEU A 243 11.81 -27.63 2.59
CA LEU A 243 11.81 -26.17 2.51
C LEU A 243 11.31 -25.54 3.82
N THR A 244 10.21 -26.05 4.38
CA THR A 244 9.69 -25.60 5.68
C THR A 244 10.70 -25.82 6.80
N THR A 245 11.46 -26.92 6.74
CA THR A 245 12.53 -27.20 7.72
C THR A 245 13.70 -26.22 7.56
N LYS A 246 14.09 -25.91 6.32
CA LYS A 246 15.22 -25.02 6.02
C LYS A 246 14.91 -23.54 6.26
N PHE A 247 13.67 -23.15 5.99
CA PHE A 247 13.16 -21.79 6.14
C PHE A 247 11.96 -21.81 7.09
N PRO A 248 12.20 -21.95 8.40
CA PRO A 248 11.13 -21.92 9.38
C PRO A 248 10.46 -20.54 9.32
N VAL A 249 9.17 -20.53 8.98
CA VAL A 249 8.34 -19.33 9.04
C VAL A 249 7.53 -19.44 10.32
N SER A 250 7.65 -18.46 11.20
CA SER A 250 6.78 -18.36 12.37
C SER A 250 5.32 -18.21 11.93
N TYR A 251 4.38 -18.73 12.71
CA TYR A 251 2.98 -18.40 12.50
C TYR A 251 2.82 -16.87 12.57
N PRO A 252 2.07 -16.27 11.64
CA PRO A 252 1.83 -14.83 11.68
C PRO A 252 1.19 -14.47 13.02
N THR A 253 1.79 -13.53 13.75
CA THR A 253 1.22 -12.93 14.95
C THR A 253 0.49 -11.64 14.58
N LEU A 254 -0.25 -11.06 15.54
CA LEU A 254 -0.89 -9.77 15.36
C LEU A 254 0.12 -8.66 15.02
N ASP A 255 1.39 -8.80 15.45
CA ASP A 255 2.48 -7.86 15.16
C ASP A 255 3.01 -7.96 13.71
N ASN A 256 2.48 -8.89 12.91
CA ASN A 256 2.81 -9.04 11.49
C ASN A 256 1.78 -8.37 10.55
N ASN A 257 0.78 -7.69 11.11
CA ASN A 257 -0.19 -6.85 10.40
C ASN A 257 0.03 -5.36 10.73
#